data_AF-A0A3B1BAF7-F1
#
_entry.id   AF-A0A3B1BAF7-F1
#
_cell.length_a   1.000
_cell.length_b   1.000
_cell.length_c   1.000
_cell.angle_alpha   90.00
_cell.angle_beta   90.00
_cell.angle_gamma   90.00
#
_symmetry.space_group_name_H-M   'P 1'
#
loop_
_entity.id
_entity.type
_entity.pdbx_description
1 polymer ?
#
loop_
_entity_poly.entity_id
_entity_poly.type
_entity_poly.pdbx_seq_one_letter_code
_entity_poly.pdbx_strand_id
1 'polypeptide(L)' 'MENLTASLVVTVIGMSVIFAVLAILYVSILSLERIFPYKAPAETAGDNTETVAVIQAAITAYLKRRPADTDTRSIK' A
#
# COMPACT_ATOMS: atom_id res chain seq x y z
N MET A 1 -51.18 4.70 9.39
CA MET A 1 -50.41 3.46 9.15
C MET A 1 -49.75 3.41 7.76
N GLU A 2 -50.28 4.09 6.74
CA GLU A 2 -49.66 4.14 5.39
C GLU A 2 -48.25 4.75 5.37
N ASN A 3 -48.02 5.87 6.05
CA ASN A 3 -46.69 6.52 6.07
C ASN A 3 -45.58 5.63 6.65
N LEU A 4 -45.92 4.76 7.61
CA LEU A 4 -44.97 3.82 8.21
C LEU A 4 -44.57 2.74 7.19
N THR A 5 -45.54 2.27 6.40
CA THR A 5 -45.33 1.24 5.37
C THR A 5 -44.51 1.79 4.21
N ALA A 6 -44.81 3.02 3.76
CA ALA A 6 -44.04 3.67 2.70
C ALA A 6 -42.58 3.91 3.11
N SER A 7 -42.35 4.38 4.34
CA SER A 7 -40.99 4.56 4.89
C SER A 7 -40.23 3.23 4.95
N LEU A 8 -40.87 2.17 5.44
CA LEU A 8 -40.27 0.83 5.51
C LEU A 8 -39.87 0.33 4.11
N VAL A 9 -40.75 0.45 3.12
CA VAL A 9 -40.48 0.01 1.74
C VAL A 9 -39.26 0.74 1.16
N VAL A 10 -39.15 2.05 1.34
CA VAL A 10 -38.01 2.83 0.85
C VAL A 10 -36.70 2.38 1.51
N THR A 11 -36.71 2.12 2.82
CA THR A 11 -35.51 1.64 3.53
C THR A 11 -35.06 0.26 3.05
N VAL A 12 -36.00 -0.67 2.82
CA VAL A 12 -35.69 -2.01 2.31
C VAL A 12 -35.11 -1.93 0.90
N ILE A 13 -35.70 -1.11 0.03
CA ILE A 13 -35.17 -0.89 -1.33
C ILE A 13 -33.78 -0.28 -1.25
N GLY A 14 -33.58 0.76 -0.43
CA GLY A 14 -32.27 1.40 -0.24
C GLY A 14 -31.21 0.42 0.22
N MET A 15 -31.51 -0.39 1.24
CA MET A 15 -30.59 -1.44 1.72
C MET A 15 -30.30 -2.48 0.64
N SER A 16 -31.30 -2.91 -0.13
CA SER A 16 -31.11 -3.89 -1.19
C SER A 16 -30.14 -3.42 -2.28
N VAL A 17 -30.23 -2.14 -2.67
CA VAL A 17 -29.33 -1.53 -3.66
C VAL A 17 -27.91 -1.45 -3.11
N ILE A 18 -27.74 -1.04 -1.85
CA ILE A 18 -26.42 -0.98 -1.20
C ILE A 18 -25.79 -2.37 -1.18
N PHE A 19 -26.54 -3.40 -0.76
CA PHE A 19 -26.07 -4.78 -0.75
C PHE A 19 -25.71 -5.29 -2.16
N ALA A 20 -26.51 -4.96 -3.18
CA ALA A 20 -26.23 -5.34 -4.56
C ALA A 20 -24.90 -4.73 -5.06
N VAL A 21 -24.67 -3.44 -4.80
CA VAL A 21 -23.41 -2.77 -5.17
C VAL A 21 -22.22 -3.39 -4.44
N LEU A 22 -22.34 -3.66 -3.14
CA LEU A 22 -21.27 -4.30 -2.36
C LEU A 22 -20.97 -5.72 -2.88
N ALA A 23 -22.00 -6.49 -3.25
CA ALA A 23 -21.82 -7.82 -3.82
C ALA A 23 -21.10 -7.77 -5.18
N ILE A 24 -21.45 -6.82 -6.05
CA ILE A 24 -20.77 -6.61 -7.33
C ILE A 24 -19.31 -6.23 -7.11
N LEU A 25 -19.03 -5.32 -6.17
CA LEU A 25 -17.66 -4.93 -5.83
C LEU A 25 -16.84 -6.13 -5.33
N TYR A 26 -17.41 -6.93 -4.43
CA TYR A 26 -16.75 -8.13 -3.90
C TYR A 26 -16.38 -9.12 -5.01
N VAL A 27 -17.33 -9.46 -5.90
CA VAL A 27 -17.09 -10.35 -7.04
C VAL A 27 -16.07 -9.76 -8.01
N SER A 28 -16.10 -8.44 -8.20
CA SER A 28 -15.15 -7.73 -9.05
C SER A 28 -13.73 -7.82 -8.50
N ILE A 29 -13.53 -7.62 -7.19
CA ILE A 29 -12.22 -7.75 -6.53
C ILE A 29 -11.69 -9.18 -6.68
N LEU A 30 -12.53 -10.18 -6.39
CA LEU A 30 -12.14 -11.60 -6.50
C LEU A 30 -11.78 -11.98 -7.95
N SER A 31 -12.50 -11.43 -8.92
CA SER A 31 -12.20 -11.62 -10.34
C SER A 31 -10.90 -10.91 -10.74
N LEU A 32 -10.66 -9.72 -10.19
CA LEU A 32 -9.46 -8.94 -10.47
C LEU A 32 -8.20 -9.61 -9.92
N GLU A 33 -8.24 -10.18 -8.71
CA GLU A 33 -7.14 -11.00 -8.17
C GLU A 33 -6.85 -12.24 -9.03
N ARG A 34 -7.89 -12.84 -9.61
CA ARG A 34 -7.75 -14.02 -10.47
C ARG A 34 -7.16 -13.69 -11.85
N ILE A 35 -7.56 -12.56 -12.43
CA ILE A 35 -7.11 -12.14 -13.77
C ILE A 35 -5.75 -11.44 -13.69
N PHE A 36 -5.55 -10.60 -12.66
CA PHE A 36 -4.34 -9.85 -12.40
C PHE A 36 -3.83 -10.20 -11.00
N PRO A 37 -3.19 -11.37 -10.83
CA PRO A 37 -2.57 -11.71 -9.56
C PRO A 37 -1.52 -10.66 -9.26
N TYR A 38 -1.80 -9.81 -8.26
CA TYR A 38 -0.85 -8.83 -7.77
C TYR A 38 0.37 -9.59 -7.24
N LYS A 39 1.46 -9.56 -8.00
CA LYS A 39 2.76 -9.94 -7.47
C LYS A 39 3.30 -8.71 -6.76
N ALA A 40 3.26 -8.75 -5.43
CA ALA A 40 4.05 -7.82 -4.64
C ALA A 40 5.47 -7.85 -5.20
N PRO A 41 6.08 -6.69 -5.51
CA PRO A 41 7.48 -6.68 -5.88
C PRO A 41 8.23 -7.38 -4.76
N ALA A 42 9.07 -8.36 -5.09
CA ALA A 42 9.95 -8.97 -4.12
C ALA A 42 10.60 -7.81 -3.35
N GLU A 43 10.62 -7.89 -2.02
CA GLU A 43 11.53 -7.04 -1.25
C GLU A 43 12.87 -7.16 -1.95
N THR A 44 13.27 -6.12 -2.65
CA THR A 44 14.64 -6.03 -3.09
C THR A 44 15.37 -6.07 -1.77
N ALA A 45 16.05 -7.18 -1.49
CA ALA A 45 17.29 -7.15 -0.74
C ALA A 45 18.12 -6.13 -1.50
N GLY A 46 17.89 -4.87 -1.15
CA GLY A 46 18.38 -3.73 -1.88
C GLY A 46 19.86 -3.91 -1.88
N ASP A 47 20.45 -3.65 -3.04
CA ASP A 47 21.86 -3.35 -3.13
C ASP A 47 22.11 -2.09 -2.27
N ASN A 48 22.14 -2.29 -0.96
CA ASN A 48 22.34 -1.28 0.06
C ASN A 48 23.71 -0.62 -0.11
N THR A 49 24.58 -1.19 -0.96
CA THR A 49 25.84 -0.62 -1.38
C THR A 49 25.65 0.75 -2.02
N GLU A 50 24.66 0.92 -2.90
CA GLU A 50 24.44 2.19 -3.60
C GLU A 50 23.88 3.24 -2.63
N THR A 51 22.88 2.89 -1.82
CA THR A 51 22.30 3.80 -0.83
C THR A 51 23.33 4.17 0.27
N VAL A 52 24.12 3.22 0.76
CA VAL A 52 25.18 3.48 1.73
C VAL A 52 26.28 4.35 1.13
N ALA A 53 26.67 4.14 -0.13
CA ALA A 53 27.67 4.96 -0.81
C ALA A 53 27.21 6.43 -0.95
N VAL A 54 25.94 6.67 -1.28
CA VAL A 54 25.37 8.02 -1.37
C VAL A 54 25.34 8.69 0.01
N ILE A 55 24.90 7.97 1.05
CA ILE A 55 24.87 8.50 2.43
C ILE A 55 26.31 8.80 2.92
N GLN A 56 27.26 7.91 2.67
CA GLN A 56 28.65 8.08 3.05
C GLN A 56 29.29 9.26 2.33
N ALA A 57 29.01 9.45 1.03
CA ALA A 57 29.47 10.60 0.26
C ALA A 57 28.90 11.92 0.81
N ALA A 58 27.61 11.95 1.16
CA ALA A 58 26.97 13.12 1.75
C ALA A 58 27.57 13.50 3.12
N ILE A 59 27.80 12.51 4.00
CA ILE A 59 28.43 12.73 5.31
C ILE A 59 29.88 13.19 5.16
N THR A 60 30.63 12.59 4.23
CA THR A 60 32.02 12.96 3.94
C THR A 60 32.13 14.41 3.45
N ALA A 61 31.24 14.81 2.53
CA ALA A 61 31.18 16.16 2.01
C ALA A 61 30.82 17.19 3.09
N TYR A 62 29.85 16.87 3.95
CA TYR A 62 29.43 17.75 5.04
C TYR A 62 30.51 17.92 6.12
N LEU A 63 31.19 16.83 6.50
CA LEU A 63 32.19 16.84 7.57
C LEU A 63 33.61 17.20 7.11
N LYS A 64 33.82 17.41 5.79
CA LYS A 64 35.15 17.56 5.16
C LYS A 64 36.15 16.48 5.59
N ARG A 65 35.66 15.28 5.91
CA ARG A 65 36.48 14.13 6.32
C ARG A 65 36.82 13.26 5.12
N ARG A 66 37.70 12.28 5.29
CA ARG A 66 37.98 11.30 4.24
C ARG A 66 36.89 10.21 4.27
N PRO A 67 36.50 9.64 3.13
CA PRO A 67 35.43 8.63 3.08
C PRO A 67 35.68 7.44 4.02
N ALA A 68 36.94 7.03 4.17
CA ALA A 68 37.38 5.94 5.02
C ALA A 68 37.08 6.15 6.52
N ASP A 69 36.90 7.41 6.97
CA ASP A 69 36.64 7.74 8.37
C ASP A 69 35.13 7.68 8.73
N THR A 70 34.27 7.40 7.75
CA THR A 70 32.80 7.39 7.88
C THR A 70 32.17 6.07 7.44
N ASP A 71 32.99 5.01 7.33
CA ASP A 71 32.51 3.68 6.96
C ASP A 71 31.59 3.10 8.05
N THR A 72 30.32 2.98 7.71
CA THR A 72 29.26 2.48 8.60
C THR A 72 29.21 0.95 8.67
N ARG A 73 30.00 0.23 7.86
CA ARG A 73 30.05 -1.26 7.88
C ARG A 73 30.82 -1.85 9.05
N SER A 74 31.47 -1.02 9.87
CA SER A 74 32.32 -1.44 11.00
C SER A 74 31.57 -1.54 12.35
N ILE A 75 30.32 -1.07 12.43
CA ILE A 75 29.54 -1.15 13.67
C ILE A 75 28.90 -2.53 13.75
N LYS A 76 29.53 -3.42 14.52
CA LYS A 76 29.10 -4.77 14.84
C LYS A 76 27.98 -4.79 15.89
#